data_AF-A0A2G5T754-F1
#
_entry.id   AF-A0A2G5T754-F1
#
_cell.length_a   1.000
_cell.length_b   1.000
_cell.length_c   1.000
_cell.angle_alpha   90.00
_cell.angle_beta   90.00
_cell.angle_gamma   90.00
#
_symmetry.space_group_name_H-M   'P 1'
#
loop_
_entity.id
_entity.type
_entity.pdbx_description
1 polymer ?
#
loop_
_entity_poly.entity_id
_entity_poly.type
_entity_poly.pdbx_seq_one_letter_code
_entity_poly.pdbx_strand_id
1 'polypeptide(L)'
;MERISREAAENRDREAEEKAQKEIREIISTASSKLSEGLSHEQTQHLKNLKKEEEERENFVEKFQQMKDEEAKKHQEKLAQKLAQADERVNDAGSKCDVVTQTALNKLMDASLQMNEEYKKIEKEIVEANAQNAVIEVDVTRRCFDEVDAQKDKDEFLSEKRSEELMKQHIDIQKEEEKVSSAERAQRKENATLTLAEIRNDLREQQNMGMFNLAIQQSADDRKNRGRINAKIMEVKELLEELDRWFMKTSGVLDAKPEVYEKLKPNKKNATRGHLGRFSEILSSISTKLSEIEQNLASLELKDVEMDDVIRDIKTQISSFGQVIAYLRLILELDGVIIEPGKAEEFATLKVELFDSINGMKLVPENRRAIQAQIQQRQEGTMPNVEIQAIEN
;
A
#
# COMPACT_ATOMS: atom_id res chain seq x y z
N MET A 1 -108.68 -188.71 118.12
CA MET A 1 -108.59 -187.30 117.68
C MET A 1 -108.39 -186.32 118.83
N GLU A 2 -108.88 -186.60 120.05
CA GLU A 2 -108.75 -185.80 121.29
C GLU A 2 -107.32 -185.31 121.74
N ARG A 3 -106.25 -185.23 120.91
CA ARG A 3 -104.87 -185.03 121.43
C ARG A 3 -103.92 -184.06 120.76
N ILE A 4 -103.67 -184.20 119.47
CA ILE A 4 -102.59 -183.39 118.89
C ILE A 4 -103.11 -181.96 118.65
N SER A 5 -104.43 -181.81 118.87
CA SER A 5 -105.11 -180.54 119.11
C SER A 5 -104.62 -179.75 120.32
N ARG A 6 -104.01 -180.35 121.34
CA ARG A 6 -103.39 -179.54 122.42
C ARG A 6 -102.05 -178.94 121.99
N GLU A 7 -101.25 -179.63 121.18
CA GLU A 7 -99.96 -179.14 120.65
C GLU A 7 -100.13 -178.00 119.66
N ALA A 8 -101.31 -177.99 119.05
CA ALA A 8 -101.76 -176.86 118.27
C ALA A 8 -101.94 -175.57 119.08
N ALA A 9 -102.25 -175.60 120.39
CA ALA A 9 -102.48 -174.39 121.17
C ALA A 9 -101.19 -173.77 121.72
N GLU A 10 -100.19 -174.58 122.11
CA GLU A 10 -99.02 -174.10 122.88
C GLU A 10 -97.88 -173.48 122.05
N ASN A 11 -97.63 -173.90 120.81
CA ASN A 11 -96.49 -173.34 120.06
C ASN A 11 -96.74 -171.94 119.50
N ARG A 12 -98.01 -171.52 119.48
CA ARG A 12 -98.39 -170.21 118.95
C ARG A 12 -98.02 -169.08 119.90
N ASP A 13 -98.14 -169.26 121.21
CA ASP A 13 -97.84 -168.17 122.14
C ASP A 13 -96.33 -167.87 122.22
N ARG A 14 -95.46 -168.86 121.95
CA ARG A 14 -94.00 -168.64 121.89
C ARG A 14 -93.54 -167.95 120.61
N GLU A 15 -94.22 -168.24 119.51
CA GLU A 15 -94.00 -167.52 118.26
C GLU A 15 -94.28 -166.02 118.41
N ALA A 16 -95.17 -165.58 119.32
CA ALA A 16 -95.46 -164.16 119.51
C ALA A 16 -94.33 -163.39 120.25
N GLU A 17 -93.70 -164.00 121.27
CA GLU A 17 -92.68 -163.34 122.10
C GLU A 17 -91.25 -163.33 121.50
N GLU A 18 -90.85 -164.24 120.58
CA GLU A 18 -89.45 -164.31 120.06
C GLU A 18 -89.16 -163.45 118.80
N LYS A 19 -90.09 -163.28 117.84
CA LYS A 19 -89.84 -162.48 116.62
C LYS A 19 -89.83 -160.97 116.92
N ALA A 20 -90.51 -160.54 118.00
CA ALA A 20 -90.50 -159.18 118.52
C ALA A 20 -89.11 -158.69 118.98
N GLN A 21 -88.22 -159.56 119.48
CA GLN A 21 -86.88 -159.16 119.92
C GLN A 21 -85.80 -159.15 118.80
N LYS A 22 -86.00 -159.80 117.63
CA LYS A 22 -84.98 -159.87 116.56
C LYS A 22 -84.91 -158.63 115.67
N GLU A 23 -86.05 -158.00 115.33
CA GLU A 23 -86.06 -156.78 114.50
C GLU A 23 -85.47 -155.55 115.24
N ILE A 24 -85.51 -155.55 116.59
CA ILE A 24 -84.83 -154.53 117.42
C ILE A 24 -83.28 -154.60 117.29
N ARG A 25 -82.65 -155.73 116.87
CA ARG A 25 -81.17 -155.82 116.66
C ARG A 25 -80.67 -155.36 115.29
N GLU A 26 -81.43 -155.47 114.20
CA GLU A 26 -80.96 -155.08 112.84
C GLU A 26 -80.98 -153.56 112.61
N ILE A 27 -81.82 -152.85 113.38
CA ILE A 27 -81.85 -151.39 113.46
C ILE A 27 -80.49 -150.79 113.89
N ILE A 28 -79.66 -151.51 114.67
CA ILE A 28 -78.39 -150.97 115.22
C ILE A 28 -77.17 -151.21 114.29
N SER A 29 -77.18 -152.15 113.32
CA SER A 29 -75.96 -152.52 112.56
C SER A 29 -75.72 -151.79 111.23
N THR A 30 -76.76 -151.36 110.46
CA THR A 30 -76.55 -150.71 109.14
C THR A 30 -76.29 -149.20 109.23
N ALA A 31 -76.59 -148.60 110.37
CA ALA A 31 -76.38 -147.19 110.66
C ALA A 31 -74.89 -146.77 110.73
N SER A 32 -73.93 -147.71 110.82
CA SER A 32 -72.49 -147.41 110.94
C SER A 32 -71.70 -147.48 109.61
N SER A 33 -72.24 -148.11 108.55
CA SER A 33 -71.53 -148.26 107.26
C SER A 33 -71.86 -147.17 106.24
N LYS A 34 -73.12 -146.73 106.14
CA LYS A 34 -73.53 -145.78 105.07
C LYS A 34 -73.07 -144.34 105.28
N LEU A 35 -72.74 -143.94 106.51
CA LEU A 35 -72.23 -142.60 106.76
C LEU A 35 -70.75 -142.44 106.35
N SER A 36 -69.98 -143.54 106.31
CA SER A 36 -68.57 -143.52 105.87
C SER A 36 -68.42 -143.38 104.35
N GLU A 37 -69.40 -143.83 103.56
CA GLU A 37 -69.37 -143.71 102.09
C GLU A 37 -69.87 -142.36 101.59
N GLY A 38 -70.83 -141.74 102.29
CA GLY A 38 -71.35 -140.41 101.93
C GLY A 38 -70.28 -139.31 101.97
N LEU A 39 -69.42 -139.32 102.99
CA LEU A 39 -68.36 -138.33 103.17
C LEU A 39 -67.21 -138.46 102.16
N SER A 40 -66.98 -139.66 101.62
CA SER A 40 -65.99 -139.87 100.54
C SER A 40 -66.50 -139.35 99.19
N HIS A 41 -67.82 -139.42 98.95
CA HIS A 41 -68.39 -138.97 97.69
C HIS A 41 -68.39 -137.44 97.54
N GLU A 42 -68.75 -136.72 98.60
CA GLU A 42 -68.78 -135.24 98.56
C GLU A 42 -67.38 -134.63 98.39
N GLN A 43 -66.34 -135.19 99.02
CA GLN A 43 -64.97 -134.70 98.83
C GLN A 43 -64.45 -134.92 97.40
N THR A 44 -64.88 -135.98 96.73
CA THR A 44 -64.49 -136.25 95.34
C THR A 44 -65.19 -135.31 94.35
N GLN A 45 -66.40 -134.87 94.68
CA GLN A 45 -67.19 -133.95 93.86
C GLN A 45 -66.69 -132.50 94.00
N HIS A 46 -66.27 -132.09 95.19
CA HIS A 46 -65.75 -130.75 95.42
C HIS A 46 -64.40 -130.50 94.71
N LEU A 47 -63.52 -131.51 94.63
CA LEU A 47 -62.25 -131.43 93.89
C LEU A 47 -62.45 -131.37 92.36
N LYS A 48 -63.54 -131.96 91.84
CA LYS A 48 -63.88 -131.85 90.41
C LYS A 48 -64.42 -130.48 90.03
N ASN A 49 -65.16 -129.83 90.92
CA ASN A 49 -65.71 -128.50 90.64
C ASN A 49 -64.63 -127.41 90.67
N LEU A 50 -63.63 -127.52 91.55
CA LEU A 50 -62.48 -126.59 91.60
C LEU A 50 -61.60 -126.63 90.34
N LYS A 51 -61.40 -127.82 89.74
CA LYS A 51 -60.70 -127.93 88.44
C LYS A 51 -61.48 -127.31 87.28
N LYS A 52 -62.81 -127.30 87.35
CA LYS A 52 -63.67 -126.79 86.28
C LYS A 52 -63.71 -125.25 86.25
N GLU A 53 -63.63 -124.60 87.40
CA GLU A 53 -63.52 -123.13 87.48
C GLU A 53 -62.14 -122.62 87.00
N GLU A 54 -61.07 -123.40 87.14
CA GLU A 54 -59.73 -123.03 86.67
C GLU A 54 -59.64 -123.08 85.13
N GLU A 55 -60.23 -124.10 84.49
CA GLU A 55 -60.32 -124.23 83.02
C GLU A 55 -61.24 -123.17 82.37
N GLU A 56 -62.30 -122.73 83.05
CA GLU A 56 -63.18 -121.67 82.54
C GLU A 56 -62.51 -120.28 82.59
N ARG A 57 -61.58 -120.07 83.52
CA ARG A 57 -60.84 -118.81 83.65
C ARG A 57 -59.72 -118.66 82.62
N GLU A 58 -59.01 -119.73 82.28
CA GLU A 58 -58.01 -119.72 81.20
C GLU A 58 -58.65 -119.49 79.82
N ASN A 59 -59.81 -120.13 79.54
CA ASN A 59 -60.54 -119.93 78.28
C ASN A 59 -61.06 -118.50 78.07
N PHE A 60 -61.38 -117.78 79.14
CA PHE A 60 -61.85 -116.39 79.03
C PHE A 60 -60.71 -115.43 78.64
N VAL A 61 -59.50 -115.63 79.17
CA VAL A 61 -58.32 -114.81 78.86
C VAL A 61 -57.91 -114.99 77.39
N GLU A 62 -57.97 -116.21 76.87
CA GLU A 62 -57.60 -116.51 75.48
C GLU A 62 -58.58 -115.88 74.46
N LYS A 63 -59.89 -115.90 74.75
CA LYS A 63 -60.92 -115.24 73.90
C LYS A 63 -60.81 -113.72 73.90
N PHE A 64 -60.43 -113.10 75.01
CA PHE A 64 -60.27 -111.65 75.07
C PHE A 64 -59.07 -111.17 74.23
N GLN A 65 -57.99 -111.96 74.19
CA GLN A 65 -56.82 -111.64 73.40
C GLN A 65 -57.10 -111.75 71.89
N GLN A 66 -57.87 -112.76 71.45
CA GLN A 66 -58.29 -112.89 70.04
C GLN A 66 -59.18 -111.73 69.56
N MET A 67 -60.08 -111.21 70.41
CA MET A 67 -60.93 -110.07 70.05
C MET A 67 -60.11 -108.78 69.81
N LYS A 68 -59.02 -108.59 70.56
CA LYS A 68 -58.13 -107.43 70.41
C LYS A 68 -57.37 -107.45 69.08
N ASP A 69 -56.96 -108.62 68.62
CA ASP A 69 -56.23 -108.79 67.36
C ASP A 69 -57.16 -108.64 66.13
N GLU A 70 -58.44 -109.03 66.24
CA GLU A 70 -59.43 -108.79 65.19
C GLU A 70 -59.81 -107.30 65.03
N GLU A 71 -59.87 -106.54 66.13
CA GLU A 71 -60.18 -105.11 66.08
C GLU A 71 -59.05 -104.29 65.45
N ALA A 72 -57.79 -104.67 65.71
CA ALA A 72 -56.61 -104.08 65.08
C ALA A 72 -56.61 -104.29 63.54
N LYS A 73 -57.07 -105.46 63.07
CA LYS A 73 -57.19 -105.77 61.64
C LYS A 73 -58.27 -104.93 60.95
N LYS A 74 -59.43 -104.75 61.57
CA LYS A 74 -60.51 -103.89 61.05
C LYS A 74 -60.10 -102.42 60.95
N HIS A 75 -59.24 -101.93 61.84
CA HIS A 75 -58.75 -100.55 61.78
C HIS A 75 -57.77 -100.32 60.61
N GLN A 76 -56.93 -101.31 60.26
CA GLN A 76 -56.03 -101.22 59.10
C GLN A 76 -56.78 -101.20 57.76
N GLU A 77 -57.85 -102.00 57.59
CA GLU A 77 -58.66 -101.96 56.37
C GLU A 77 -59.37 -100.61 56.17
N LYS A 78 -59.83 -99.98 57.26
CA LYS A 78 -60.45 -98.64 57.20
C LYS A 78 -59.47 -97.53 56.83
N LEU A 79 -58.18 -97.69 57.12
CA LEU A 79 -57.13 -96.75 56.73
C LEU A 79 -56.84 -96.85 55.22
N ALA A 80 -56.80 -98.07 54.68
CA ALA A 80 -56.60 -98.31 53.25
C ALA A 80 -57.74 -97.74 52.39
N GLN A 81 -59.00 -97.79 52.88
CA GLN A 81 -60.14 -97.16 52.21
C GLN A 81 -60.05 -95.62 52.13
N LYS A 82 -59.45 -94.95 53.12
CA LYS A 82 -59.34 -93.48 53.11
C LYS A 82 -58.23 -92.96 52.19
N LEU A 83 -57.16 -93.73 51.96
CA LEU A 83 -56.09 -93.37 51.01
C LEU A 83 -56.58 -93.45 49.55
N ALA A 84 -57.37 -94.46 49.21
CA ALA A 84 -57.92 -94.59 47.85
C ALA A 84 -58.87 -93.43 47.46
N GLN A 85 -59.63 -92.86 48.41
CA GLN A 85 -60.48 -91.69 48.15
C GLN A 85 -59.69 -90.37 47.98
N ALA A 86 -58.43 -90.32 48.40
CA ALA A 86 -57.59 -89.13 48.25
C ALA A 86 -56.98 -89.04 46.84
N ASP A 87 -56.61 -90.16 46.22
CA ASP A 87 -56.01 -90.21 44.88
C ASP A 87 -56.98 -89.78 43.77
N GLU A 88 -58.28 -90.06 43.92
CA GLU A 88 -59.30 -89.63 42.94
C GLU A 88 -59.48 -88.10 42.89
N ARG A 89 -59.19 -87.38 43.99
CA ARG A 89 -59.29 -85.91 44.05
C ARG A 89 -58.07 -85.17 43.48
N VAL A 90 -56.90 -85.81 43.41
CA VAL A 90 -55.68 -85.20 42.86
C VAL A 90 -55.68 -85.22 41.34
N ASN A 91 -56.20 -86.30 40.72
CA ASN A 91 -56.28 -86.40 39.26
C ASN A 91 -57.26 -85.39 38.63
N ASP A 92 -58.35 -85.03 39.30
CA ASP A 92 -59.33 -84.06 38.77
C ASP A 92 -58.81 -82.59 38.85
N ALA A 93 -57.85 -82.31 39.73
CA ALA A 93 -57.20 -81.01 39.84
C ALA A 93 -56.07 -80.80 38.82
N GLY A 94 -55.36 -81.86 38.41
CA GLY A 94 -54.31 -81.80 37.39
C GLY A 94 -54.82 -81.38 36.01
N SER A 95 -55.99 -81.90 35.60
CA SER A 95 -56.61 -81.62 34.30
C SER A 95 -57.04 -80.14 34.12
N LYS A 96 -57.48 -79.46 35.19
CA LYS A 96 -57.81 -78.03 35.13
C LYS A 96 -56.60 -77.10 35.09
N CYS A 97 -55.44 -77.55 35.57
CA CYS A 97 -54.21 -76.75 35.53
C CYS A 97 -53.69 -76.64 34.08
N ASP A 98 -53.63 -77.74 33.33
CA ASP A 98 -53.09 -77.77 31.96
C ASP A 98 -53.87 -76.91 30.96
N VAL A 99 -55.20 -76.83 31.08
CA VAL A 99 -56.04 -76.01 30.16
C VAL A 99 -55.83 -74.51 30.38
N VAL A 100 -55.61 -74.08 31.63
CA VAL A 100 -55.39 -72.65 31.95
C VAL A 100 -54.01 -72.20 31.48
N THR A 101 -52.98 -73.04 31.60
CA THR A 101 -51.62 -72.74 31.10
C THR A 101 -51.57 -72.69 29.58
N GLN A 102 -52.27 -73.59 28.86
CA GLN A 102 -52.31 -73.57 27.39
C GLN A 102 -53.00 -72.32 26.83
N THR A 103 -54.08 -71.87 27.49
CA THR A 103 -54.83 -70.68 27.07
C THR A 103 -54.04 -69.39 27.31
N ALA A 104 -53.27 -69.32 28.40
CA ALA A 104 -52.36 -68.21 28.67
C ALA A 104 -51.20 -68.15 27.65
N LEU A 105 -50.67 -69.31 27.24
CA LEU A 105 -49.60 -69.40 26.24
C LEU A 105 -50.05 -68.91 24.86
N ASN A 106 -51.25 -69.31 24.41
CA ASN A 106 -51.82 -68.87 23.14
C ASN A 106 -52.09 -67.36 23.13
N LYS A 107 -52.59 -66.78 24.22
CA LYS A 107 -52.79 -65.32 24.33
C LYS A 107 -51.48 -64.53 24.28
N LEU A 108 -50.40 -65.06 24.85
CA LEU A 108 -49.06 -64.46 24.75
C LEU A 108 -48.51 -64.54 23.32
N MET A 109 -48.77 -65.64 22.62
CA MET A 109 -48.35 -65.82 21.23
C MET A 109 -49.11 -64.87 20.29
N ASP A 110 -50.43 -64.71 20.49
CA ASP A 110 -51.25 -63.75 19.74
C ASP A 110 -50.82 -62.30 20.02
N ALA A 111 -50.54 -61.95 21.29
CA ALA A 111 -50.01 -60.63 21.65
C ALA A 111 -48.62 -60.36 21.04
N SER A 112 -47.76 -61.38 20.97
CA SER A 112 -46.45 -61.28 20.32
C SER A 112 -46.56 -61.08 18.81
N LEU A 113 -47.51 -61.75 18.16
CA LEU A 113 -47.80 -61.56 16.74
C LEU A 113 -48.34 -60.16 16.46
N GLN A 114 -49.28 -59.67 17.27
CA GLN A 114 -49.80 -58.29 17.15
C GLN A 114 -48.70 -57.25 17.34
N MET A 115 -47.85 -57.38 18.37
CA MET A 115 -46.70 -56.48 18.55
C MET A 115 -45.73 -56.51 17.37
N ASN A 116 -45.51 -57.68 16.75
CA ASN A 116 -44.63 -57.80 15.59
C ASN A 116 -45.24 -57.15 14.34
N GLU A 117 -46.56 -57.23 14.16
CA GLU A 117 -47.26 -56.52 13.10
C GLU A 117 -47.25 -55.00 13.30
N GLU A 118 -47.46 -54.53 14.54
CA GLU A 118 -47.32 -53.11 14.89
C GLU A 118 -45.88 -52.61 14.68
N TYR A 119 -44.88 -53.43 15.06
CA TYR A 119 -43.48 -53.10 14.85
C TYR A 119 -43.15 -52.96 13.36
N LYS A 120 -43.61 -53.90 12.52
CA LYS A 120 -43.45 -53.84 11.06
C LYS A 120 -44.18 -52.65 10.44
N LYS A 121 -45.33 -52.24 11.01
CA LYS A 121 -46.08 -51.08 10.55
C LYS A 121 -45.32 -49.78 10.87
N ILE A 122 -44.82 -49.64 12.09
CA ILE A 122 -43.98 -48.51 12.50
C ILE A 122 -42.68 -48.46 11.68
N GLU A 123 -42.06 -49.60 11.42
CA GLU A 123 -40.85 -49.68 10.59
C GLU A 123 -41.11 -49.19 9.15
N LYS A 124 -42.25 -49.56 8.55
CA LYS A 124 -42.68 -49.01 7.26
C LYS A 124 -42.93 -47.51 7.31
N GLU A 125 -43.63 -47.02 8.34
CA GLU A 125 -43.89 -45.58 8.52
C GLU A 125 -42.58 -44.78 8.69
N ILE A 126 -41.58 -45.31 9.39
CA ILE A 126 -40.24 -44.71 9.52
C ILE A 126 -39.54 -44.66 8.16
N VAL A 127 -39.57 -45.74 7.38
CA VAL A 127 -38.96 -45.78 6.04
C VAL A 127 -39.64 -44.78 5.09
N GLU A 128 -40.96 -44.68 5.12
CA GLU A 128 -41.72 -43.71 4.32
C GLU A 128 -41.44 -42.27 4.75
N ALA A 129 -41.39 -41.98 6.05
CA ALA A 129 -41.03 -40.66 6.57
C ALA A 129 -39.59 -40.27 6.21
N ASN A 130 -38.64 -41.20 6.29
CA ASN A 130 -37.26 -40.96 5.88
C ASN A 130 -37.15 -40.71 4.37
N ALA A 131 -37.91 -41.44 3.54
CA ALA A 131 -37.95 -41.20 2.10
C ALA A 131 -38.53 -39.81 1.78
N GLN A 132 -39.61 -39.40 2.46
CA GLN A 132 -40.17 -38.06 2.31
C GLN A 132 -39.21 -36.96 2.77
N ASN A 133 -38.53 -37.14 3.90
CA ASN A 133 -37.50 -36.20 4.35
C ASN A 133 -36.35 -36.07 3.34
N ALA A 134 -35.86 -37.17 2.78
CA ALA A 134 -34.82 -37.14 1.76
C ALA A 134 -35.28 -36.38 0.50
N VAL A 135 -36.54 -36.55 0.07
CA VAL A 135 -37.10 -35.79 -1.06
C VAL A 135 -37.19 -34.31 -0.73
N ILE A 136 -37.66 -33.94 0.46
CA ILE A 136 -37.76 -32.53 0.90
C ILE A 136 -36.36 -31.92 0.99
N GLU A 137 -35.39 -32.62 1.54
CA GLU A 137 -34.00 -32.15 1.67
C GLU A 137 -33.41 -31.88 0.28
N VAL A 138 -33.56 -32.80 -0.68
CA VAL A 138 -33.12 -32.58 -2.07
C VAL A 138 -33.81 -31.36 -2.69
N ASP A 139 -35.13 -31.20 -2.50
CA ASP A 139 -35.90 -30.09 -3.06
C ASP A 139 -35.48 -28.73 -2.45
N VAL A 140 -35.26 -28.68 -1.14
CA VAL A 140 -34.77 -27.48 -0.44
C VAL A 140 -33.35 -27.15 -0.91
N THR A 141 -32.48 -28.16 -0.98
CA THR A 141 -31.10 -27.96 -1.43
C THR A 141 -31.08 -27.43 -2.87
N ARG A 142 -31.92 -27.99 -3.75
CA ARG A 142 -32.07 -27.53 -5.13
C ARG A 142 -32.55 -26.08 -5.21
N ARG A 143 -33.59 -25.71 -4.46
CA ARG A 143 -34.07 -24.31 -4.42
C ARG A 143 -33.01 -23.35 -3.92
N CYS A 144 -32.23 -23.74 -2.91
CA CYS A 144 -31.12 -22.94 -2.42
C CYS A 144 -30.02 -22.79 -3.48
N PHE A 145 -29.69 -23.85 -4.22
CA PHE A 145 -28.76 -23.75 -5.36
C PHE A 145 -29.29 -22.83 -6.45
N ASP A 146 -30.55 -22.99 -6.85
CA ASP A 146 -31.18 -22.15 -7.88
C ASP A 146 -31.23 -20.67 -7.44
N GLU A 147 -31.48 -20.39 -6.16
CA GLU A 147 -31.48 -19.03 -5.60
C GLU A 147 -30.08 -18.42 -5.54
N VAL A 148 -29.07 -19.20 -5.15
CA VAL A 148 -27.66 -18.77 -5.14
C VAL A 148 -27.15 -18.51 -6.56
N ASP A 149 -27.49 -19.36 -7.53
CA ASP A 149 -27.12 -19.15 -8.94
C ASP A 149 -27.81 -17.91 -9.51
N ALA A 150 -29.12 -17.72 -9.25
CA ALA A 150 -29.81 -16.51 -9.69
C ALA A 150 -29.25 -15.22 -9.06
N GLN A 151 -28.83 -15.29 -7.79
CA GLN A 151 -28.19 -14.17 -7.10
C GLN A 151 -26.79 -13.90 -7.68
N LYS A 152 -26.02 -14.94 -7.99
CA LYS A 152 -24.72 -14.82 -8.64
C LYS A 152 -24.84 -14.20 -10.04
N ASP A 153 -25.79 -14.66 -10.86
CA ASP A 153 -26.03 -14.10 -12.19
C ASP A 153 -26.42 -12.62 -12.11
N LYS A 154 -27.25 -12.24 -11.13
CA LYS A 154 -27.63 -10.86 -10.89
C LYS A 154 -26.44 -10.01 -10.45
N ASP A 155 -25.61 -10.51 -9.56
CA ASP A 155 -24.42 -9.82 -9.08
C ASP A 155 -23.37 -9.69 -10.19
N GLU A 156 -23.22 -10.69 -11.05
CA GLU A 156 -22.37 -10.64 -12.25
C GLU A 156 -22.86 -9.58 -13.23
N PHE A 157 -24.16 -9.54 -13.54
CA PHE A 157 -24.76 -8.51 -14.39
C PHE A 157 -24.58 -7.09 -13.82
N LEU A 158 -24.79 -6.91 -12.52
CA LEU A 158 -24.59 -5.60 -11.86
C LEU A 158 -23.12 -5.20 -11.84
N SER A 159 -22.21 -6.16 -11.66
CA SER A 159 -20.77 -5.94 -11.71
C SER A 159 -20.30 -5.55 -13.11
N GLU A 160 -20.77 -6.25 -14.15
CA GLU A 160 -20.46 -5.95 -15.55
C GLU A 160 -20.95 -4.55 -15.92
N LYS A 161 -22.21 -4.22 -15.61
CA LYS A 161 -22.77 -2.88 -15.84
C LYS A 161 -21.96 -1.79 -15.13
N ARG A 162 -21.56 -2.02 -13.87
CA ARG A 162 -20.76 -1.06 -13.11
C ARG A 162 -19.35 -0.92 -13.70
N SER A 163 -18.76 -2.01 -14.20
CA SER A 163 -17.48 -2.02 -14.89
C SER A 163 -17.55 -1.17 -16.18
N GLU A 164 -18.60 -1.33 -16.98
CA GLU A 164 -18.84 -0.51 -18.18
C GLU A 164 -18.99 0.97 -17.84
N GLU A 165 -19.76 1.31 -16.80
CA GLU A 165 -19.93 2.69 -16.32
C GLU A 165 -18.58 3.30 -15.86
N LEU A 166 -17.79 2.54 -15.10
CA LEU A 166 -16.45 2.96 -14.68
C LEU A 166 -15.52 3.16 -15.87
N MET A 167 -15.55 2.24 -16.85
CA MET A 167 -14.73 2.35 -18.05
C MET A 167 -15.09 3.60 -18.86
N LYS A 168 -16.39 3.91 -18.97
CA LYS A 168 -16.87 5.13 -19.62
C LYS A 168 -16.42 6.39 -18.89
N GLN A 169 -16.56 6.44 -17.55
CA GLN A 169 -16.05 7.55 -16.74
C GLN A 169 -14.54 7.73 -16.89
N HIS A 170 -13.78 6.63 -16.93
CA HIS A 170 -12.33 6.69 -17.08
C HIS A 170 -11.91 7.24 -18.45
N ILE A 171 -12.63 6.88 -19.51
CA ILE A 171 -12.45 7.45 -20.85
C ILE A 171 -12.78 8.94 -20.86
N ASP A 172 -13.86 9.35 -20.21
CA ASP A 172 -14.27 10.76 -20.14
C ASP A 172 -13.24 11.60 -19.36
N ILE A 173 -12.72 11.09 -18.24
CA ILE A 173 -11.61 11.71 -17.49
C ILE A 173 -10.37 11.84 -18.36
N GLN A 174 -9.96 10.77 -19.04
CA GLN A 174 -8.77 10.78 -19.89
C GLN A 174 -8.89 11.80 -21.04
N LYS A 175 -10.07 11.90 -21.65
CA LYS A 175 -10.34 12.91 -22.69
C LYS A 175 -10.26 14.34 -22.15
N GLU A 176 -10.79 14.59 -20.95
CA GLU A 176 -10.72 15.92 -20.35
C GLU A 176 -9.29 16.27 -19.91
N GLU A 177 -8.52 15.32 -19.36
CA GLU A 177 -7.10 15.50 -19.05
C GLU A 177 -6.27 15.81 -20.30
N GLU A 178 -6.49 15.08 -21.40
CA GLU A 178 -5.84 15.35 -22.68
C GLU A 178 -6.18 16.75 -23.20
N LYS A 179 -7.46 17.15 -23.10
CA LYS A 179 -7.93 18.46 -23.51
C LYS A 179 -7.32 19.58 -22.67
N VAL A 180 -7.34 19.47 -21.34
CA VAL A 180 -6.72 20.44 -20.43
C VAL A 180 -5.21 20.52 -20.67
N SER A 181 -4.53 19.38 -20.78
CA SER A 181 -3.09 19.34 -21.08
C SER A 181 -2.76 20.00 -22.42
N SER A 182 -3.60 19.80 -23.45
CA SER A 182 -3.43 20.45 -24.75
C SER A 182 -3.62 21.96 -24.68
N ALA A 183 -4.62 22.43 -23.91
CA ALA A 183 -4.89 23.84 -23.71
C ALA A 183 -3.75 24.52 -22.92
N GLU A 184 -3.26 23.89 -21.85
CA GLU A 184 -2.11 24.39 -21.10
C GLU A 184 -0.85 24.47 -21.97
N ARG A 185 -0.58 23.45 -22.79
CA ARG A 185 0.55 23.48 -23.73
C ARG A 185 0.41 24.60 -24.75
N ALA A 186 -0.81 24.83 -25.28
CA ALA A 186 -1.07 25.92 -26.22
C ALA A 186 -0.82 27.28 -25.56
N GLN A 187 -1.34 27.51 -24.36
CA GLN A 187 -1.13 28.74 -23.60
C GLN A 187 0.35 28.95 -23.24
N ARG A 188 1.06 27.92 -22.80
CA ARG A 188 2.51 28.01 -22.54
C ARG A 188 3.28 28.36 -23.80
N LYS A 189 2.90 27.79 -24.95
CA LYS A 189 3.52 28.10 -26.24
C LYS A 189 3.24 29.56 -26.63
N GLU A 190 2.01 30.03 -26.49
CA GLU A 190 1.63 31.43 -26.76
C GLU A 190 2.42 32.40 -25.87
N ASN A 191 2.42 32.18 -24.56
CA ASN A 191 3.19 32.98 -23.61
C ASN A 191 4.69 32.99 -23.94
N ALA A 192 5.28 31.83 -24.24
CA ALA A 192 6.68 31.75 -24.65
C ALA A 192 6.95 32.52 -25.96
N THR A 193 6.00 32.52 -26.89
CA THR A 193 6.11 33.26 -28.15
C THR A 193 6.06 34.77 -27.91
N LEU A 194 5.17 35.24 -27.03
CA LEU A 194 5.08 36.64 -26.60
C LEU A 194 6.36 37.09 -25.90
N THR A 195 6.84 36.34 -24.90
CA THR A 195 8.09 36.65 -24.20
C THR A 195 9.30 36.66 -25.14
N LEU A 196 9.38 35.74 -26.11
CA LEU A 196 10.44 35.76 -27.11
C LEU A 196 10.35 36.96 -28.05
N ALA A 197 9.15 37.44 -28.36
CA ALA A 197 8.94 38.64 -29.17
C ALA A 197 9.39 39.90 -28.40
N GLU A 198 9.03 40.02 -27.12
CA GLU A 198 9.48 41.09 -26.24
C GLU A 198 11.01 41.13 -26.12
N ILE A 199 11.64 39.99 -25.81
CA ILE A 199 13.11 39.87 -25.73
C ILE A 199 13.77 40.28 -27.05
N ARG A 200 13.20 39.89 -28.20
CA ARG A 200 13.73 40.30 -29.51
C ARG A 200 13.61 41.79 -29.75
N ASN A 201 12.53 42.42 -29.30
CA ASN A 201 12.35 43.85 -29.41
C ASN A 201 13.37 44.60 -28.54
N ASP A 202 13.51 44.21 -27.26
CA ASP A 202 14.48 44.79 -26.33
C ASP A 202 15.91 44.67 -26.85
N LEU A 203 16.29 43.49 -27.38
CA LEU A 203 17.61 43.28 -27.98
C LEU A 203 17.84 44.19 -29.19
N ARG A 204 16.82 44.40 -30.02
CA ARG A 204 16.91 45.28 -31.19
C ARG A 204 17.06 46.75 -30.76
N GLU A 205 16.32 47.18 -29.74
CA GLU A 205 16.45 48.52 -29.16
C GLU A 205 17.84 48.74 -28.56
N GLN A 206 18.35 47.78 -27.78
CA GLN A 206 19.71 47.83 -27.24
C GLN A 206 20.77 47.89 -28.34
N GLN A 207 20.62 47.09 -29.40
CA GLN A 207 21.52 47.13 -30.55
C GLN A 207 21.50 48.50 -31.23
N ASN A 208 20.31 49.06 -31.51
CA ASN A 208 20.16 50.39 -32.10
C ASN A 208 20.83 51.46 -31.23
N MET A 209 20.65 51.39 -29.92
CA MET A 209 21.30 52.29 -28.97
C MET A 209 22.82 52.16 -28.95
N GLY A 210 23.33 50.93 -29.00
CA GLY A 210 24.76 50.67 -29.16
C GLY A 210 25.32 51.31 -30.42
N MET A 211 24.61 51.19 -31.55
CA MET A 211 25.02 51.77 -32.82
C MET A 211 25.03 53.30 -32.81
N PHE A 212 24.01 53.95 -32.22
CA PHE A 212 24.01 55.41 -32.09
C PHE A 212 25.14 55.92 -31.20
N ASN A 213 25.39 55.25 -30.06
CA ASN A 213 26.49 55.62 -29.18
C ASN A 213 27.85 55.49 -29.87
N LEU A 214 28.06 54.40 -30.64
CA LEU A 214 29.28 54.20 -31.41
C LEU A 214 29.47 55.30 -32.46
N ALA A 215 28.41 55.65 -33.19
CA ALA A 215 28.47 56.72 -34.18
C ALA A 215 28.85 58.08 -33.55
N ILE A 216 28.25 58.41 -32.40
CA ILE A 216 28.58 59.64 -31.66
C ILE A 216 30.04 59.64 -31.20
N GLN A 217 30.53 58.51 -30.68
CA GLN A 217 31.92 58.36 -30.25
C GLN A 217 32.89 58.56 -31.42
N GLN A 218 32.65 57.86 -32.54
CA GLN A 218 33.45 58.00 -33.75
C GLN A 218 33.47 59.45 -34.25
N SER A 219 32.33 60.13 -34.28
CA SER A 219 32.25 61.53 -34.72
C SER A 219 32.92 62.49 -33.74
N ALA A 220 32.88 62.21 -32.43
CA ALA A 220 33.57 63.01 -31.43
C ALA A 220 35.09 62.86 -31.52
N ASP A 221 35.58 61.65 -31.75
CA ASP A 221 36.99 61.36 -31.96
C ASP A 221 37.50 61.99 -33.27
N ASP A 222 36.73 61.88 -34.36
CA ASP A 222 37.00 62.57 -35.62
C ASP A 222 37.14 64.09 -35.41
N ARG A 223 36.17 64.72 -34.72
CA ARG A 223 36.24 66.14 -34.38
C ARG A 223 37.50 66.49 -33.59
N LYS A 224 37.87 65.68 -32.59
CA LYS A 224 39.07 65.90 -31.78
C LYS A 224 40.34 65.80 -32.63
N ASN A 225 40.38 64.85 -33.55
CA ASN A 225 41.49 64.68 -34.49
C ASN A 225 41.62 65.87 -35.44
N ARG A 226 40.51 66.34 -36.03
CA ARG A 226 40.47 67.56 -36.85
C ARG A 226 40.93 68.79 -36.06
N GLY A 227 40.49 68.92 -34.81
CA GLY A 227 40.93 70.00 -33.90
C GLY A 227 42.44 70.00 -33.65
N ARG A 228 43.07 68.82 -33.50
CA ARG A 228 44.53 68.70 -33.36
C ARG A 228 45.27 69.17 -34.61
N ILE A 229 44.76 68.85 -35.79
CA ILE A 229 45.35 69.31 -37.06
C ILE A 229 45.20 70.83 -37.19
N ASN A 230 44.01 71.36 -36.91
CA ASN A 230 43.75 72.80 -36.94
C ASN A 230 44.68 73.58 -36.00
N ALA A 231 44.95 73.05 -34.80
CA ALA A 231 45.92 73.66 -33.89
C ALA A 231 47.31 73.75 -34.52
N LYS A 232 47.80 72.68 -35.17
CA LYS A 232 49.11 72.71 -35.85
C LYS A 232 49.15 73.64 -37.05
N ILE A 233 48.06 73.74 -37.82
CA ILE A 233 47.96 74.72 -38.91
C ILE A 233 48.06 76.13 -38.36
N MET A 234 47.40 76.43 -37.25
CA MET A 234 47.50 77.74 -36.59
C MET A 234 48.91 78.01 -36.09
N GLU A 235 49.58 77.04 -35.46
CA GLU A 235 50.99 77.17 -35.06
C GLU A 235 51.91 77.49 -36.26
N VAL A 236 51.67 76.89 -37.43
CA VAL A 236 52.40 77.22 -38.66
C VAL A 236 52.12 78.66 -39.11
N LYS A 237 50.86 79.11 -39.04
CA LYS A 237 50.49 80.49 -39.38
C LYS A 237 51.10 81.51 -38.42
N GLU A 238 51.17 81.21 -37.13
CA GLU A 238 51.80 82.08 -36.12
C GLU A 238 53.30 82.29 -36.39
N LEU A 239 54.00 81.28 -36.92
CA LEU A 239 55.40 81.40 -37.32
C LEU A 239 55.62 82.40 -38.48
N LEU A 240 54.59 82.74 -39.26
CA LEU A 240 54.72 83.76 -40.32
C LEU A 240 55.02 85.14 -39.75
N GLU A 241 54.47 85.50 -38.59
CA GLU A 241 54.74 86.81 -37.97
C GLU A 241 56.22 86.94 -37.59
N GLU A 242 56.80 85.85 -37.07
CA GLU A 242 58.22 85.81 -36.76
C GLU A 242 59.07 85.86 -38.03
N LEU A 243 58.68 85.12 -39.07
CA LEU A 243 59.36 85.11 -40.36
C LEU A 243 59.35 86.50 -41.02
N ASP A 244 58.23 87.21 -40.98
CA ASP A 244 58.08 88.57 -41.51
C ASP A 244 58.98 89.56 -40.76
N ARG A 245 59.05 89.43 -39.42
CA ARG A 245 59.94 90.26 -38.60
C ARG A 245 61.41 90.08 -39.00
N TRP A 246 61.85 88.85 -39.26
CA TRP A 246 63.23 88.61 -39.69
C TRP A 246 63.48 89.04 -41.14
N PHE A 247 62.50 88.89 -42.03
CA PHE A 247 62.53 89.43 -43.39
C PHE A 247 62.70 90.95 -43.41
N MET A 248 61.93 91.68 -42.61
CA MET A 248 62.05 93.15 -42.52
C MET A 248 63.43 93.59 -42.00
N LYS A 249 64.07 92.78 -41.14
CA LYS A 249 65.42 93.04 -40.65
C LYS A 249 66.53 92.71 -41.66
N THR A 250 66.23 91.95 -42.73
CA THR A 250 67.19 91.62 -43.79
C THR A 250 67.04 92.52 -45.02
N SER A 251 65.80 92.83 -45.42
CA SER A 251 65.45 93.66 -46.60
C SER A 251 66.27 94.95 -46.71
N GLY A 252 66.43 95.70 -45.61
CA GLY A 252 67.18 96.97 -45.64
C GLY A 252 68.67 96.87 -46.04
N VAL A 253 69.26 95.68 -45.99
CA VAL A 253 70.64 95.42 -46.49
C VAL A 253 70.61 94.69 -47.83
N LEU A 254 69.66 93.79 -48.05
CA LEU A 254 69.54 93.01 -49.28
C LEU A 254 69.05 93.85 -50.47
N ASP A 255 68.13 94.80 -50.22
CA ASP A 255 67.53 95.68 -51.23
C ASP A 255 68.30 97.01 -51.39
N ALA A 256 69.46 97.13 -50.73
CA ALA A 256 70.27 98.34 -50.80
C ALA A 256 70.85 98.49 -52.22
N LYS A 257 70.69 99.67 -52.81
CA LYS A 257 71.33 100.00 -54.09
C LYS A 257 72.86 99.80 -54.00
N PRO A 258 73.54 99.41 -55.09
CA PRO A 258 74.99 99.17 -55.10
C PRO A 258 75.81 100.26 -54.41
N GLU A 259 75.50 101.54 -54.67
CA GLU A 259 76.23 102.69 -54.13
C GLU A 259 76.03 102.89 -52.61
N VAL A 260 74.91 102.38 -52.09
CA VAL A 260 74.57 102.38 -50.66
C VAL A 260 75.16 101.16 -49.98
N TYR A 261 75.12 100.00 -50.64
CA TYR A 261 75.61 98.71 -50.14
C TYR A 261 77.12 98.73 -49.86
N GLU A 262 77.92 99.36 -50.73
CA GLU A 262 79.36 99.52 -50.54
C GLU A 262 79.70 100.35 -49.28
N LYS A 263 78.83 101.29 -48.91
CA LYS A 263 79.01 102.18 -47.74
C LYS A 263 78.48 101.56 -46.43
N LEU A 264 77.87 100.38 -46.48
CA LEU A 264 77.37 99.70 -45.29
C LEU A 264 78.52 99.21 -44.41
N LYS A 265 78.44 99.50 -43.10
CA LYS A 265 79.41 98.99 -42.12
C LYS A 265 79.42 97.45 -42.11
N PRO A 266 80.59 96.78 -42.00
CA PRO A 266 80.68 95.33 -41.92
C PRO A 266 79.79 94.70 -40.86
N ASN A 267 79.62 95.36 -39.70
CA ASN A 267 78.72 94.89 -38.63
C ASN A 267 77.26 94.76 -39.09
N LYS A 268 76.78 95.61 -40.01
CA LYS A 268 75.41 95.49 -40.55
C LYS A 268 75.27 94.28 -41.49
N LYS A 269 76.29 94.02 -42.32
CA LYS A 269 76.33 92.84 -43.20
C LYS A 269 76.38 91.54 -42.38
N ASN A 270 77.23 91.50 -41.36
CA ASN A 270 77.32 90.38 -40.41
C ASN A 270 76.02 90.14 -39.64
N ALA A 271 75.35 91.20 -39.16
CA ALA A 271 74.06 91.07 -38.50
C ALA A 271 72.98 90.53 -39.45
N THR A 272 72.94 91.01 -40.70
CA THR A 272 72.02 90.52 -41.74
C THR A 272 72.25 89.04 -42.05
N ARG A 273 73.50 88.59 -42.10
CA ARG A 273 73.84 87.16 -42.23
C ARG A 273 73.28 86.34 -41.07
N GLY A 274 73.37 86.85 -39.84
CA GLY A 274 72.77 86.23 -38.66
C GLY A 274 71.24 86.18 -38.72
N HIS A 275 70.60 87.26 -39.20
CA HIS A 275 69.15 87.31 -39.40
C HIS A 275 68.67 86.31 -40.47
N LEU A 276 69.42 86.13 -41.56
CA LEU A 276 69.15 85.09 -42.57
C LEU A 276 69.31 83.67 -41.99
N GLY A 277 70.24 83.48 -41.07
CA GLY A 277 70.35 82.23 -40.29
C GLY A 277 69.08 81.94 -39.49
N ARG A 278 68.59 82.93 -38.72
CA ARG A 278 67.34 82.82 -37.97
C ARG A 278 66.12 82.60 -38.87
N PHE A 279 66.06 83.28 -40.00
CA PHE A 279 65.02 83.08 -41.01
C PHE A 279 65.00 81.63 -41.51
N SER A 280 66.17 81.05 -41.81
CA SER A 280 66.30 79.65 -42.21
C SER A 280 65.89 78.68 -41.10
N GLU A 281 66.20 78.96 -39.84
CA GLU A 281 65.78 78.12 -38.69
C GLU A 281 64.25 78.06 -38.58
N ILE A 282 63.56 79.19 -38.77
CA ILE A 282 62.09 79.25 -38.72
C ILE A 282 61.48 78.51 -39.92
N LEU A 283 62.04 78.64 -41.12
CA LEU A 283 61.62 77.84 -42.28
C LEU A 283 61.74 76.33 -42.01
N SER A 284 62.83 75.89 -41.37
CA SER A 284 62.98 74.48 -40.95
C SER A 284 61.97 74.07 -39.88
N SER A 285 61.60 74.97 -38.96
CA SER A 285 60.54 74.73 -37.98
C SER A 285 59.18 74.55 -38.66
N ILE A 286 58.83 75.41 -39.62
CA ILE A 286 57.62 75.29 -40.44
C ILE A 286 57.63 73.93 -41.17
N SER A 287 58.73 73.58 -41.84
CA SER A 287 58.83 72.30 -42.54
C SER A 287 58.65 71.09 -41.61
N THR A 288 59.16 71.17 -40.37
CA THR A 288 58.96 70.11 -39.35
C THR A 288 57.48 70.01 -38.97
N LYS A 289 56.83 71.12 -38.64
CA LYS A 289 55.40 71.14 -38.29
C LYS A 289 54.51 70.65 -39.43
N LEU A 290 54.85 70.95 -40.67
CA LEU A 290 54.17 70.43 -41.85
C LEU A 290 54.29 68.90 -41.98
N SER A 291 55.48 68.33 -41.73
CA SER A 291 55.64 66.87 -41.66
C SER A 291 54.85 66.25 -40.51
N GLU A 292 54.73 66.94 -39.38
CA GLU A 292 53.88 66.46 -38.29
C GLU A 292 52.39 66.51 -38.64
N ILE A 293 51.95 67.47 -39.47
CA ILE A 293 50.59 67.52 -39.99
C ILE A 293 50.34 66.34 -40.92
N GLU A 294 51.24 66.05 -41.87
CA GLU A 294 51.15 64.86 -42.74
C GLU A 294 51.07 63.56 -41.94
N GLN A 295 51.95 63.41 -40.94
CA GLN A 295 51.95 62.23 -40.08
C GLN A 295 50.64 62.09 -39.30
N ASN A 296 50.08 63.20 -38.82
CA ASN A 296 48.79 63.21 -38.15
C ASN A 296 47.64 62.89 -39.11
N LEU A 297 47.65 63.41 -40.34
CA LEU A 297 46.65 63.07 -41.36
C LEU A 297 46.65 61.57 -41.65
N ALA A 298 47.83 60.96 -41.80
CA ALA A 298 47.98 59.53 -42.05
C ALA A 298 47.57 58.66 -40.86
N SER A 299 47.90 59.07 -39.62
CA SER A 299 47.66 58.27 -38.40
C SER A 299 46.26 58.45 -37.79
N LEU A 300 45.59 59.56 -38.04
CA LEU A 300 44.27 59.86 -37.46
C LEU A 300 43.10 59.43 -38.37
N GLU A 301 43.38 58.66 -39.43
CA GLU A 301 42.41 58.08 -40.37
C GLU A 301 41.47 59.11 -41.03
N LEU A 302 41.92 60.37 -41.18
CA LEU A 302 41.16 61.45 -41.79
C LEU A 302 41.21 61.36 -43.33
N LYS A 303 40.58 60.33 -43.89
CA LYS A 303 40.63 59.99 -45.33
C LYS A 303 40.00 61.04 -46.26
N ASP A 304 39.14 61.91 -45.73
CA ASP A 304 38.44 62.96 -46.49
C ASP A 304 39.19 64.30 -46.52
N VAL A 305 40.34 64.40 -45.83
CA VAL A 305 41.11 65.65 -45.73
C VAL A 305 42.28 65.61 -46.69
N GLU A 306 42.11 66.24 -47.84
CA GLU A 306 43.17 66.39 -48.85
C GLU A 306 44.00 67.65 -48.55
N MET A 307 45.17 67.45 -47.93
CA MET A 307 46.14 68.52 -47.62
C MET A 307 47.55 68.24 -48.14
N ASP A 308 47.82 67.03 -48.61
CA ASP A 308 49.16 66.58 -49.00
C ASP A 308 49.77 67.45 -50.10
N ASP A 309 48.98 67.86 -51.10
CA ASP A 309 49.45 68.72 -52.17
C ASP A 309 49.83 70.12 -51.67
N VAL A 310 49.00 70.72 -50.81
CA VAL A 310 49.28 72.03 -50.20
C VAL A 310 50.54 71.96 -49.34
N ILE A 311 50.70 70.90 -48.55
CA ILE A 311 51.88 70.73 -47.71
C ILE A 311 53.14 70.54 -48.57
N ARG A 312 53.05 69.73 -49.63
CA ARG A 312 54.15 69.51 -50.57
C ARG A 312 54.57 70.78 -51.28
N ASP A 313 53.62 71.61 -51.71
CA ASP A 313 53.89 72.88 -52.37
C ASP A 313 54.64 73.83 -51.42
N ILE A 314 54.19 73.97 -50.18
CA ILE A 314 54.86 74.79 -49.16
C ILE A 314 56.28 74.27 -48.87
N LYS A 315 56.47 72.96 -48.72
CA LYS A 315 57.81 72.36 -48.51
C LYS A 315 58.75 72.60 -49.71
N THR A 316 58.21 72.62 -50.92
CA THR A 316 58.98 72.91 -52.14
C THR A 316 59.40 74.38 -52.19
N GLN A 317 58.51 75.30 -51.80
CA GLN A 317 58.85 76.72 -51.64
C GLN A 317 59.93 76.93 -50.56
N ILE A 318 59.82 76.26 -49.41
CA ILE A 318 60.85 76.28 -48.35
C ILE A 318 62.21 75.78 -48.87
N SER A 319 62.21 74.74 -49.70
CA SER A 319 63.44 74.22 -50.31
C SER A 319 64.09 75.22 -51.27
N SER A 320 63.26 75.96 -52.01
CA SER A 320 63.71 77.02 -52.94
C SER A 320 64.39 78.18 -52.19
N PHE A 321 63.87 78.53 -51.00
CA PHE A 321 64.54 79.48 -50.10
C PHE A 321 65.95 79.06 -49.70
N GLY A 322 66.19 77.76 -49.50
CA GLY A 322 67.48 77.25 -49.05
C GLY A 322 68.63 77.67 -49.99
N GLN A 323 68.40 77.60 -51.30
CA GLN A 323 69.40 77.98 -52.31
C GLN A 323 69.66 79.49 -52.31
N VAL A 324 68.59 80.30 -52.25
CA VAL A 324 68.68 81.77 -52.26
C VAL A 324 69.34 82.28 -50.97
N ILE A 325 68.96 81.75 -49.81
CA ILE A 325 69.56 82.12 -48.52
C ILE A 325 71.03 81.72 -48.47
N ALA A 326 71.40 80.54 -48.96
CA ALA A 326 72.80 80.11 -49.00
C ALA A 326 73.65 81.06 -49.86
N TYR A 327 73.16 81.45 -51.04
CA TYR A 327 73.81 82.45 -51.88
C TYR A 327 73.94 83.80 -51.17
N LEU A 328 72.86 84.34 -50.63
CA LEU A 328 72.87 85.64 -49.95
C LEU A 328 73.80 85.66 -48.73
N ARG A 329 73.85 84.57 -47.96
CA ARG A 329 74.78 84.42 -46.83
C ARG A 329 76.23 84.40 -47.27
N LEU A 330 76.54 83.74 -48.39
CA LEU A 330 77.87 83.72 -48.99
C LEU A 330 78.30 85.11 -49.45
N ILE A 331 77.44 85.84 -50.18
CA ILE A 331 77.76 87.20 -50.65
C ILE A 331 77.97 88.16 -49.47
N LEU A 332 77.21 88.04 -48.38
CA LEU A 332 77.39 88.84 -47.18
C LEU A 332 78.71 88.55 -46.43
N GLU A 333 79.35 87.41 -46.70
CA GLU A 333 80.65 87.02 -46.14
C GLU A 333 81.83 87.43 -47.01
N LEU A 334 81.61 87.64 -48.32
CA LEU A 334 82.64 88.09 -49.25
C LEU A 334 82.74 89.62 -49.24
N ASP A 335 83.87 90.15 -48.78
CA ASP A 335 84.15 91.58 -48.82
C ASP A 335 84.29 92.08 -50.28
N GLY A 336 83.64 93.21 -50.58
CA GLY A 336 83.69 93.86 -51.90
C GLY A 336 82.76 93.27 -52.97
N VAL A 337 81.98 92.23 -52.66
CA VAL A 337 80.99 91.67 -53.59
C VAL A 337 79.60 92.23 -53.28
N ILE A 338 78.93 92.76 -54.31
CA ILE A 338 77.59 93.36 -54.22
C ILE A 338 76.54 92.27 -54.48
N ILE A 339 75.40 92.35 -53.79
CA ILE A 339 74.28 91.44 -54.01
C ILE A 339 73.65 91.74 -55.38
N GLU A 340 73.49 90.71 -56.21
CA GLU A 340 72.78 90.81 -57.47
C GLU A 340 71.31 91.18 -57.23
N PRO A 341 70.77 92.25 -57.85
CA PRO A 341 69.39 92.69 -57.64
C PRO A 341 68.36 91.57 -57.88
N GLY A 342 68.58 90.73 -58.89
CA GLY A 342 67.69 89.61 -59.19
C GLY A 342 67.59 88.58 -58.06
N LYS A 343 68.63 88.41 -57.24
CA LYS A 343 68.62 87.47 -56.10
C LYS A 343 67.90 88.04 -54.87
N ALA A 344 67.95 89.37 -54.68
CA ALA A 344 67.15 90.05 -53.68
C ALA A 344 65.65 90.04 -54.05
N GLU A 345 65.33 90.28 -55.32
CA GLU A 345 63.96 90.18 -55.87
C GLU A 345 63.42 88.75 -55.77
N GLU A 346 64.23 87.73 -56.07
CA GLU A 346 63.86 86.31 -55.90
C GLU A 346 63.55 85.99 -54.44
N PHE A 347 64.35 86.47 -53.49
CA PHE A 347 64.10 86.28 -52.05
C PHE A 347 62.79 86.95 -51.60
N ALA A 348 62.48 88.15 -52.11
CA ALA A 348 61.24 88.84 -51.82
C ALA A 348 60.01 88.15 -52.44
N THR A 349 60.14 87.65 -53.67
CA THR A 349 59.07 86.94 -54.39
C THR A 349 58.72 85.63 -53.68
N LEU A 350 59.74 84.82 -53.35
CA LEU A 350 59.55 83.58 -52.59
C LEU A 350 58.84 83.82 -51.25
N LYS A 351 59.08 84.98 -50.61
CA LYS A 351 58.40 85.34 -49.36
C LYS A 351 56.92 85.56 -49.57
N VAL A 352 56.54 86.30 -50.62
CA VAL A 352 55.12 86.55 -50.91
C VAL A 352 54.41 85.24 -51.21
N GLU A 353 54.97 84.41 -52.08
CA GLU A 353 54.39 83.11 -52.46
C GLU A 353 54.23 82.16 -51.27
N LEU A 354 55.24 82.09 -50.40
CA LEU A 354 55.19 81.26 -49.18
C LEU A 354 54.13 81.75 -48.20
N PHE A 355 54.03 83.07 -47.98
CA PHE A 355 53.03 83.65 -47.09
C PHE A 355 51.61 83.39 -47.60
N ASP A 356 51.40 83.56 -48.91
CA ASP A 356 50.10 83.31 -49.54
C ASP A 356 49.71 81.83 -49.44
N SER A 357 50.67 80.93 -49.65
CA SER A 357 50.45 79.48 -49.57
C SER A 357 50.12 79.04 -48.13
N ILE A 358 50.86 79.52 -47.13
CA ILE A 358 50.61 79.20 -45.72
C ILE A 358 49.30 79.83 -45.23
N ASN A 359 49.01 81.09 -45.57
CA ASN A 359 47.74 81.73 -45.20
C ASN A 359 46.54 81.05 -45.88
N GLY A 360 46.74 80.58 -47.11
CA GLY A 360 45.78 79.82 -47.90
C GLY A 360 45.45 78.43 -47.35
N MET A 361 46.25 77.89 -46.41
CA MET A 361 45.91 76.64 -45.72
C MET A 361 44.58 76.80 -44.98
N LYS A 362 43.55 76.10 -45.44
CA LYS A 362 42.22 76.12 -44.83
C LYS A 362 42.21 75.24 -43.57
N LEU A 363 41.42 75.64 -42.58
CA LEU A 363 41.15 74.77 -41.44
C LEU A 363 40.21 73.64 -41.86
N VAL A 364 40.46 72.46 -41.30
CA VAL A 364 39.64 71.26 -41.51
C VAL A 364 38.31 71.45 -40.77
N PRO A 365 37.15 71.30 -41.44
CA PRO A 365 35.85 71.50 -40.80
C PRO A 365 35.59 70.41 -39.75
N GLU A 366 35.38 70.81 -38.50
CA GLU A 366 35.15 69.93 -37.33
C GLU A 366 33.81 69.14 -37.33
N ASN A 367 33.02 69.22 -38.41
CA ASN A 367 31.75 68.49 -38.58
C ASN A 367 30.79 68.52 -37.36
N ARG A 368 30.76 69.64 -36.61
CA ARG A 368 29.93 69.78 -35.39
C ARG A 368 28.44 69.48 -35.64
N ARG A 369 27.95 69.79 -36.84
CA ARG A 369 26.57 69.50 -37.26
C ARG A 369 26.30 68.00 -37.39
N ALA A 370 27.29 67.20 -37.80
CA ALA A 370 27.14 65.74 -37.91
C ALA A 370 26.97 65.10 -36.52
N ILE A 371 27.75 65.54 -35.53
CA ILE A 371 27.58 65.10 -34.13
C ILE A 371 26.20 65.49 -33.60
N GLN A 372 25.77 66.73 -33.83
CA GLN A 372 24.44 67.19 -33.41
C GLN A 372 23.33 66.38 -34.08
N ALA A 373 23.44 66.07 -35.37
CA ALA A 373 22.49 65.24 -36.09
C ALA A 373 22.43 63.81 -35.53
N GLN A 374 23.57 63.21 -35.16
CA GLN A 374 23.60 61.87 -34.55
C GLN A 374 23.02 61.86 -33.14
N ILE A 375 23.29 62.91 -32.34
CA ILE A 375 22.66 63.07 -31.01
C ILE A 375 21.15 63.23 -31.17
N GLN A 376 20.70 64.01 -32.15
CA GLN A 376 19.28 64.20 -32.45
C GLN A 376 18.62 62.89 -32.90
N GLN A 377 19.25 62.14 -33.81
CA GLN A 377 18.76 60.82 -34.23
C GLN A 377 18.68 59.83 -33.07
N ARG A 378 19.65 59.85 -32.15
CA ARG A 378 19.59 59.06 -30.91
C ARG A 378 18.40 59.48 -30.06
N GLN A 379 18.18 60.78 -29.87
CA GLN A 379 17.05 61.29 -29.09
C GLN A 379 15.71 60.88 -29.71
N GLU A 380 15.55 61.07 -31.02
CA GLU A 380 14.36 60.67 -31.78
C GLU A 380 14.14 59.15 -31.75
N GLY A 381 15.20 58.36 -31.89
CA GLY A 381 15.15 56.90 -31.82
C GLY A 381 14.92 56.34 -30.40
N THR A 382 15.05 57.17 -29.36
CA THR A 382 14.77 56.81 -27.96
C THR A 382 13.47 57.37 -27.42
N MET A 383 12.80 58.26 -28.17
CA MET A 383 11.50 58.73 -27.73
C MET A 383 10.53 57.54 -27.77
N PRO A 384 9.85 57.21 -26.65
CA PRO A 384 8.82 56.20 -26.68
C PRO A 384 7.78 56.62 -27.70
N ASN A 385 7.32 55.67 -28.51
CA ASN A 385 6.29 55.90 -29.51
C ASN A 385 4.98 56.22 -28.76
N VAL A 386 4.75 57.51 -28.46
CA VAL A 386 3.60 57.99 -27.67
C VAL A 386 2.28 57.62 -28.36
N GLU A 387 2.30 57.39 -29.67
CA GLU A 387 1.14 56.94 -30.44
C GLU A 387 0.67 55.50 -30.11
N ILE A 388 1.54 54.63 -29.56
CA ILE A 388 1.15 53.26 -29.21
C ILE A 388 0.55 53.20 -27.80
N GLN A 389 1.00 54.05 -26.87
CA GLN A 389 0.45 54.12 -25.50
C GLN A 389 -0.91 54.84 -25.41
N ALA A 390 -1.29 55.61 -26.43
CA ALA A 390 -2.59 56.29 -26.46
C ALA A 390 -3.73 55.41 -27.01
N ILE A 391 -3.43 54.25 -27.60
CA ILE A 391 -4.43 53.35 -28.20
C ILE A 391 -4.81 52.20 -27.25
N GLU A 392 -4.05 51.99 -26.16
CA GLU A 392 -4.30 50.93 -25.16
C GLU A 392 -4.98 51.42 -23.86
N ASN A 393 -5.45 52.68 -23.79
CA ASN A 393 -6.24 53.19 -22.66
C ASN A 393 -7.71 53.45 -23.02
#